data_AF-A0A537RWD1-F1
#
_entry.id   AF-A0A537RWD1-F1
#
_cell.length_a   1.000
_cell.length_b   1.000
_cell.length_c   1.000
_cell.angle_alpha   90.00
_cell.angle_beta   90.00
_cell.angle_gamma   90.00
#
_symmetry.space_group_name_H-M   'P 1'
#
loop_
_entity.id
_entity.type
_entity.pdbx_description
1 polymer ?
#
loop_
_entity_poly.entity_id
_entity_poly.type
_entity_poly.pdbx_seq_one_letter_code
_entity_poly.pdbx_strand_id
1 'polypeptide(L)' 'QPTYAAMGHLLFDSVESFQAAFVPHAATIMADIPNYSAVQPIVQISEVKLS' A
#
# COMPACT_ATOMS: atom_id res chain seq x y z
N GLN A 1 13.20 15.23 11.60
CA GLN A 1 12.01 15.02 10.74
C GLN A 1 11.77 13.52 10.66
N PRO A 2 10.52 13.03 10.68
CA PRO A 2 10.24 11.59 10.61
C PRO A 2 10.69 11.02 9.27
N THR A 3 11.14 9.76 9.25
CA THR A 3 11.54 9.07 8.02
C THR A 3 10.38 8.92 7.04
N TYR A 4 9.16 8.74 7.55
CA TYR A 4 7.94 8.61 6.75
C TYR A 4 6.93 9.69 7.14
N ALA A 5 6.43 10.44 6.16
CA ALA A 5 5.43 11.50 6.38
C ALA A 5 4.02 10.93 6.65
N ALA A 6 3.71 9.77 6.07
CA ALA A 6 2.46 9.02 6.28
C ALA A 6 2.71 7.51 6.10
N MET A 7 1.92 6.68 6.78
CA MET A 7 1.92 5.22 6.62
C MET A 7 0.49 4.70 6.74
N GLY A 8 0.14 3.68 5.95
CA GLY A 8 -1.15 3.01 5.99
C GLY A 8 -0.95 1.49 6.01
N HIS A 9 -1.78 0.79 6.78
CA HIS A 9 -1.79 -0.67 6.84
C HIS A 9 -3.08 -1.20 6.25
N LEU A 10 -2.96 -2.07 5.26
CA LEU A 10 -4.07 -2.81 4.66
C LEU A 10 -3.89 -4.28 5.05
N LEU A 11 -4.92 -4.87 5.63
CA LEU A 11 -4.91 -6.27 6.06
C LEU A 11 -5.62 -7.13 5.01
N PHE A 12 -5.02 -8.27 4.70
CA PHE A 12 -5.54 -9.25 3.75
C PHE A 12 -5.31 -10.66 4.31
N ASP A 13 -6.22 -11.58 4.01
CA ASP A 13 -6.12 -12.97 4.47
C ASP A 13 -4.93 -13.73 3.85
N SER A 14 -4.48 -13.31 2.66
CA SER A 14 -3.33 -13.90 1.97
C SER A 14 -2.73 -12.93 0.95
N VAL A 15 -1.56 -13.26 0.39
CA VAL A 15 -0.96 -12.48 -0.70
C VAL A 15 -1.80 -12.54 -1.97
N GLU A 16 -2.44 -13.67 -2.24
CA GLU A 16 -3.31 -13.88 -3.38
C GLU A 16 -4.57 -13.00 -3.29
N SER A 17 -5.16 -12.85 -2.09
CA SER A 17 -6.32 -11.96 -1.91
C SER A 17 -5.94 -10.49 -2.08
N PHE A 18 -4.75 -10.09 -1.62
CA PHE A 18 -4.18 -8.77 -1.94
C PHE A 18 -4.01 -8.59 -3.46
N GLN A 19 -3.41 -9.54 -4.16
CA GLN A 19 -3.17 -9.43 -5.60
C GLN A 19 -4.48 -9.34 -6.39
N ALA A 20 -5.46 -10.18 -6.05
CA ALA A 20 -6.77 -10.18 -6.69
C ALA A 20 -7.53 -8.85 -6.50
N ALA A 21 -7.37 -8.20 -5.34
CA ALA A 21 -8.01 -6.92 -5.04
C ALA A 21 -7.23 -5.72 -5.60
N PHE A 22 -5.89 -5.71 -5.48
CA PHE A 22 -5.07 -4.55 -5.77
C PHE A 22 -4.64 -4.47 -7.24
N VAL A 23 -4.17 -5.57 -7.85
CA VAL A 23 -3.56 -5.55 -9.18
C VAL A 23 -4.53 -5.01 -10.26
N PRO A 24 -5.82 -5.40 -10.30
CA PRO A 24 -6.76 -4.85 -11.29
C PRO A 24 -6.94 -3.33 -11.21
N HIS A 25 -6.64 -2.73 -10.05
CA HIS A 25 -6.86 -1.31 -9.77
C HIS A 25 -5.55 -0.53 -9.55
N ALA A 26 -4.39 -1.20 -9.62
CA ALA A 26 -3.10 -0.61 -9.30
C ALA A 26 -2.82 0.65 -10.11
N ALA A 27 -3.10 0.64 -11.42
CA ALA A 27 -2.88 1.80 -12.28
C ALA A 27 -3.68 3.03 -11.82
N THR A 28 -4.96 2.85 -11.47
CA THR A 28 -5.83 3.92 -10.97
C THR A 28 -5.36 4.45 -9.61
N ILE A 29 -5.01 3.55 -8.68
CA ILE A 29 -4.50 3.92 -7.35
C ILE A 29 -3.20 4.71 -7.49
N MET A 30 -2.27 4.24 -8.31
CA MET A 30 -0.98 4.90 -8.50
C MET A 30 -1.11 6.26 -9.19
N ALA A 31 -2.10 6.40 -10.09
CA ALA A 31 -2.38 7.66 -10.78
C ALA A 31 -3.04 8.73 -9.88
N ASP A 32 -3.60 8.34 -8.74
CA ASP A 32 -4.21 9.29 -7.79
C ASP A 32 -3.20 9.91 -6.83
N ILE A 33 -2.05 9.26 -6.58
CA ILE A 33 -1.00 9.76 -5.67
C ILE A 33 -0.60 11.22 -5.93
N PRO A 34 -0.36 11.66 -7.19
CA PRO A 34 0.01 13.04 -7.48
C PRO A 34 -1.02 14.08 -7.02
N ASN A 35 -2.27 13.71 -6.78
CA ASN A 35 -3.31 14.63 -6.32
C ASN A 35 -3.11 15.08 -4.87
N TYR A 36 -2.37 14.32 -4.06
CA TYR A 36 -2.17 14.61 -2.63
C TYR A 36 -0.73 14.46 -2.14
N SER A 37 0.20 13.97 -2.97
CA SER A 37 1.61 13.81 -2.63
C SER A 37 2.51 13.85 -3.86
N ALA A 38 3.67 14.51 -3.74
CA ALA A 38 4.74 14.44 -4.73
C ALA A 38 5.73 13.28 -4.47
N VAL A 39 5.58 12.57 -3.34
CA VAL A 39 6.47 11.47 -2.93
C VAL A 39 5.90 10.13 -3.41
N GLN A 40 6.76 9.32 -4.04
CA GLN A 40 6.45 7.95 -4.41
C GLN A 40 6.34 7.06 -3.16
N PRO A 41 5.23 6.34 -2.94
CA PRO A 41 5.08 5.46 -1.78
C PRO A 41 5.92 4.19 -1.92
N ILE A 42 6.23 3.59 -0.77
CA ILE A 42 6.82 2.26 -0.68
C ILE A 42 5.70 1.27 -0.36
N VAL A 43 5.57 0.21 -1.17
CA VAL A 43 4.65 -0.91 -0.89
C VAL A 43 5.45 -2.03 -0.24
N GLN A 44 5.08 -2.39 0.99
CA GLN A 44 5.71 -3.49 1.74
C GLN A 44 4.65 -4.52 2.11
N ILE A 45 4.94 -5.79 1.83
CA ILE A 45 4.11 -6.93 2.23
C ILE A 45 4.79 -7.61 3.42
N SER A 46 4.07 -7.84 4.51
CA SER A 46 4.59 -8.46 5.73
C SER A 46 3.59 -9.47 6.29
N GLU A 47 4.10 -10.56 6.87
CA GLU A 47 3.29 -11.45 7.69
C GLU A 47 2.95 -10.75 9.01
N VAL A 48 1.67 -10.72 9.38
CA VAL A 48 1.23 -10.14 10.65
C VAL A 48 1.35 -11.20 11.74
N LYS A 49 2.17 -10.92 12.75
CA LYS A 49 2.35 -11.79 13.92
C LYS A 49 1.72 -11.13 15.14
N LEU A 50 0.95 -11.89 15.90
CA LEU A 50 0.52 -11.51 17.24
C LEU A 50 1.66 -11.82 18.21
N SER A 51 2.06 -10.82 19.00
CA SER A 51 3.07 -10.92 20.06
C SER A 51 2.49 -11.43 21.37
#